data_AF-A0AAD9AT08-F1
#
_entry.id   AF-A0AAD9AT08-F1
#
_cell.length_a   1.000
_cell.length_b   1.000
_cell.length_c   1.000
_cell.angle_alpha   90.00
_cell.angle_beta   90.00
_cell.angle_gamma   90.00
#
_symmetry.space_group_name_H-M   'P 1'
#
loop_
_entity.id
_entity.type
_entity.pdbx_description
1 polymer ?
#
loop_
_entity_poly.entity_id
_entity_poly.type
_entity_poly.pdbx_seq_one_letter_code
_entity_poly.pdbx_strand_id
1 'polypeptide(L)'
;MNSGSVVPADPVDCPKGQLVYDTVARAAGCSDSVNTLECLRSVSYETFLKAAASVPSILSFESLALAYVPRPDGVVLRDSPDILARDGRYAAVPMIIGNQEDEGTLFALFQPTVATTSQLVDYLSDLYFHNASRDQLNTLVSTYDRRISSGSPFRTGILNEIYPGFK
;
A
#
# COMPACT_ATOMS: atom_id res chain seq x y z
N MET A 1 11.58 -4.15 -15.67
CA MET A 1 10.74 -3.98 -14.47
C MET A 1 10.28 -5.36 -14.05
N ASN A 2 10.66 -5.79 -12.85
CA ASN A 2 10.27 -7.10 -12.30
C ASN A 2 9.38 -6.82 -11.10
N SER A 3 8.11 -7.25 -11.17
CA SER A 3 7.15 -7.18 -10.06
C SER A 3 6.80 -5.75 -9.65
N GLY A 4 6.30 -4.95 -10.60
CA GLY A 4 5.79 -3.60 -10.34
C GLY A 4 6.13 -2.58 -11.42
N SER A 5 5.26 -1.58 -11.56
CA SER A 5 5.46 -0.45 -12.48
C SER A 5 4.70 0.79 -11.99
N VAL A 6 3.45 0.93 -12.40
CA VAL A 6 2.57 2.05 -12.04
C VAL A 6 1.92 1.77 -10.70
N VAL A 7 2.06 2.71 -9.76
CA VAL A 7 1.38 2.69 -8.46
C VAL A 7 0.57 3.98 -8.35
N PRO A 8 -0.75 3.95 -8.61
CA PRO A 8 -1.60 5.10 -8.36
C PRO A 8 -1.46 5.56 -6.90
N ALA A 9 -1.30 6.86 -6.68
CA ALA A 9 -1.05 7.39 -5.35
C ALA A 9 -1.67 8.78 -5.19
N ASP A 10 -2.33 8.99 -4.05
CA ASP A 10 -2.74 10.32 -3.63
C ASP A 10 -1.52 11.24 -3.41
N PRO A 11 -1.70 12.57 -3.53
CA PRO A 11 -0.64 13.57 -3.31
C PRO A 11 0.12 13.40 -1.99
N VAL A 12 1.34 13.94 -1.93
CA VAL A 12 2.23 13.83 -0.77
C VAL A 12 1.64 14.44 0.51
N ASP A 13 0.80 15.45 0.36
CA ASP A 13 0.10 16.19 1.42
C ASP A 13 -1.34 15.68 1.66
N CYS A 14 -1.69 14.49 1.16
CA CYS A 14 -2.99 13.88 1.44
C CYS A 14 -3.13 13.46 2.92
N PRO A 15 -4.36 13.18 3.42
CA PRO A 15 -4.58 12.75 4.80
C PRO A 15 -3.73 11.56 5.25
N LYS A 16 -3.48 10.58 4.38
CA LYS A 16 -2.61 9.43 4.69
C LYS A 16 -1.15 9.84 4.84
N GLY A 17 -0.64 10.70 3.96
CA GLY A 17 0.72 11.25 4.04
C GLY A 17 0.92 12.06 5.32
N GLN A 18 -0.05 12.91 5.66
CA GLN A 18 -0.02 13.71 6.89
C GLN A 18 -0.09 12.84 8.15
N LEU A 19 -0.95 11.82 8.19
CA LEU A 19 -1.05 10.90 9.32
C LEU A 19 0.28 10.18 9.61
N VAL A 20 0.98 9.74 8.55
CA VAL A 20 2.31 9.13 8.67
C VAL A 20 3.30 10.16 9.24
N TYR A 21 3.34 11.37 8.70
CA TYR A 21 4.22 12.44 9.18
C TYR A 21 3.97 12.76 10.66
N ASP A 22 2.71 12.97 11.06
CA ASP A 22 2.33 13.30 12.42
C ASP A 22 2.64 12.18 13.41
N THR A 23 2.53 10.92 12.98
CA THR A 23 2.90 9.76 13.79
C THR A 23 4.41 9.75 14.07
N VAL A 24 5.22 10.01 13.04
CA VAL A 24 6.68 10.09 13.17
C VAL A 24 7.10 11.29 14.03
N ALA A 25 6.53 12.47 13.78
CA ALA A 25 6.80 13.67 14.56
C ALA A 25 6.49 13.46 16.05
N ARG A 26 5.37 12.79 16.35
CA ARG A 26 4.97 12.46 17.72
C ARG A 26 5.89 11.45 18.37
N ALA A 27 6.23 10.38 17.67
CA ALA A 27 7.14 9.34 18.18
C ALA A 27 8.56 9.89 18.45
N ALA A 28 8.97 10.92 17.71
CA ALA A 28 10.24 11.63 17.93
C ALA A 28 10.17 12.69 19.05
N GLY A 29 9.00 12.96 19.63
CA GLY A 29 8.81 14.03 20.62
C GLY A 29 8.78 15.44 20.03
N CYS A 30 8.47 15.57 18.73
CA CYS A 30 8.50 16.82 17.98
C CYS A 30 7.14 17.48 17.75
N SER A 31 6.03 16.89 18.24
CA SER A 31 4.67 17.38 17.95
C SER A 31 4.42 18.84 18.36
N ASP A 32 5.02 19.29 19.46
CA ASP A 32 4.79 20.63 20.00
C ASP A 32 5.79 21.68 19.47
N SER A 33 6.66 21.29 18.55
CA SER A 33 7.60 22.22 17.91
C SER A 33 6.88 23.14 16.93
N VAL A 34 7.21 24.43 16.96
CA VAL A 34 6.76 25.41 15.94
C VAL A 34 7.19 24.98 14.53
N ASN A 35 8.36 24.34 14.42
CA ASN A 35 8.85 23.75 13.18
C ASN A 35 9.17 22.28 13.43
N THR A 36 8.18 21.42 13.20
CA THR A 36 8.27 19.98 13.46
C THR A 36 9.34 19.31 12.59
N LEU A 37 9.53 19.77 11.35
CA LEU A 37 10.53 19.22 10.44
C LEU A 37 11.96 19.55 10.91
N GLU A 38 12.18 20.78 11.40
CA GLU A 38 13.48 21.14 11.96
C GLU A 38 13.77 20.37 13.25
N CYS A 39 12.76 20.19 14.11
CA CYS A 39 12.89 19.34 15.28
C CYS A 39 13.30 17.90 14.89
N LEU A 40 12.65 17.31 13.89
CA LEU A 40 12.96 15.97 13.38
C LEU A 40 14.40 15.84 12.87
N ARG A 41 15.00 16.91 12.33
CA ARG A 41 16.42 16.92 11.92
C ARG A 41 17.39 17.02 13.09
N SER A 42 16.94 17.54 14.23
CA SER A 42 17.79 17.82 15.39
C SER A 42 17.88 16.66 16.40
N VAL A 43 16.92 15.72 16.38
CA VAL A 43 16.96 14.55 17.27
C VAL A 43 18.12 13.62 16.92
N SER A 44 18.54 12.77 17.86
CA SER A 44 19.57 11.77 17.56
C SER A 44 19.09 10.79 16.50
N TYR A 45 20.06 10.17 15.81
CA TYR A 45 19.80 9.12 14.84
C TYR A 45 18.91 8.00 15.42
N GLU A 46 19.21 7.52 16.63
CA GLU A 46 18.44 6.42 17.24
C GLU A 46 17.00 6.83 17.55
N THR A 47 16.78 8.09 17.93
CA THR A 47 15.44 8.63 18.16
C THR A 47 14.67 8.70 16.85
N PHE A 48 15.28 9.27 15.80
CA PHE A 48 14.63 9.37 14.49
C PHE A 48 14.35 7.99 13.88
N LEU A 49 15.29 7.05 13.96
CA LEU A 49 15.11 5.69 13.46
C LEU A 49 13.90 5.00 14.11
N LYS A 50 13.79 5.08 15.44
CA LYS A 50 12.64 4.51 16.17
C LYS A 50 11.34 5.19 15.79
N ALA A 51 11.35 6.52 15.63
CA ALA A 51 10.17 7.28 15.24
C ALA A 51 9.71 6.93 13.81
N ALA A 52 10.63 6.89 12.85
CA ALA A 52 10.35 6.53 11.46
C ALA A 52 9.86 5.07 11.32
N ALA A 53 10.29 4.17 12.19
CA ALA A 53 9.86 2.78 12.24
C ALA A 53 8.58 2.53 13.07
N SER A 54 7.96 3.57 13.63
CA SER A 54 6.75 3.44 14.47
C SER A 54 5.45 3.24 13.70
N VAL A 55 5.49 3.42 12.37
CA VAL A 55 4.36 3.22 11.46
C VAL A 55 4.28 1.76 10.97
N PRO A 56 3.13 1.29 10.47
CA PRO A 56 2.99 -0.08 9.98
C PRO A 56 4.04 -0.49 8.94
N SER A 57 4.49 -1.75 9.06
CA SER A 57 5.49 -2.36 8.17
C SER A 57 4.81 -3.12 7.03
N ILE A 58 5.55 -3.43 5.96
CA ILE A 58 5.03 -4.26 4.85
C ILE A 58 4.68 -5.70 5.27
N LEU A 59 5.29 -6.21 6.36
CA LEU A 59 4.98 -7.53 6.93
C LEU A 59 4.09 -7.37 8.17
N SER A 60 2.95 -6.70 8.02
CA SER A 60 1.92 -6.51 9.03
C SER A 60 0.52 -6.66 8.45
N PHE A 61 -0.50 -6.47 9.28
CA PHE A 61 -1.89 -6.52 8.84
C PHE A 61 -2.18 -5.53 7.69
N GLU A 62 -1.55 -4.35 7.68
CA GLU A 62 -1.69 -3.33 6.65
C GLU A 62 -1.02 -3.72 5.33
N SER A 63 0.01 -4.58 5.36
CA SER A 63 0.67 -5.15 4.19
C SER A 63 1.02 -4.10 3.14
N LEU A 64 0.49 -4.22 1.91
CA LEU A 64 0.75 -3.29 0.81
C LEU A 64 0.05 -1.92 0.93
N ALA A 65 -0.70 -1.65 2.01
CA ALA A 65 -1.19 -0.30 2.33
C ALA A 65 -0.07 0.61 2.90
N LEU A 66 1.06 0.64 2.21
CA LEU A 66 2.35 1.17 2.67
C LEU A 66 2.30 2.61 3.23
N ALA A 67 3.06 2.84 4.30
CA ALA A 67 3.26 4.16 4.90
C ALA A 67 4.16 5.05 4.04
N TYR A 68 5.26 4.48 3.53
CA TYR A 68 6.25 5.19 2.72
C TYR A 68 6.20 4.71 1.26
N VAL A 69 5.79 5.60 0.36
CA VAL A 69 5.77 5.38 -1.10
C VAL A 69 6.04 6.71 -1.81
N PRO A 70 6.52 6.69 -3.07
CA PRO A 70 6.49 7.88 -3.91
C PRO A 70 5.04 8.41 -4.03
N ARG A 71 4.85 9.72 -3.82
CA ARG A 71 3.57 10.39 -3.93
C ARG A 71 3.70 11.62 -4.82
N PRO A 72 2.66 12.02 -5.56
CA PRO A 72 2.70 13.23 -6.35
C PRO A 72 3.00 14.47 -5.49
N ASP A 73 4.00 15.24 -5.89
CA ASP A 73 4.43 16.49 -5.23
C ASP A 73 4.31 17.72 -6.18
N GLY A 74 3.90 17.49 -7.43
CA GLY A 74 3.70 18.53 -8.43
C GLY A 74 4.97 18.95 -9.18
N VAL A 75 6.16 18.51 -8.74
CA VAL A 75 7.45 18.86 -9.34
C VAL A 75 8.23 17.63 -9.79
N VAL A 76 8.63 16.77 -8.85
CA VAL A 76 9.39 15.53 -9.08
C VAL A 76 8.46 14.46 -9.65
N LEU A 77 7.42 14.10 -8.90
CA LEU A 77 6.29 13.32 -9.41
C LEU A 77 5.11 14.27 -9.63
N ARG A 78 4.94 14.71 -10.87
CA ARG A 78 4.02 15.81 -11.20
C ARG A 78 2.54 15.46 -11.09
N ASP A 79 2.20 14.18 -11.12
CA ASP A 79 0.84 13.68 -11.06
C ASP A 79 0.87 12.20 -10.64
N SER A 80 -0.30 11.60 -10.40
CA SER A 80 -0.38 10.17 -10.11
C SER A 80 0.23 9.35 -11.26
N PRO A 81 1.03 8.30 -10.99
CA PRO A 81 1.71 7.52 -12.03
C PRO A 81 0.80 6.98 -13.14
N ASP A 82 -0.45 6.63 -12.84
CA ASP A 82 -1.42 6.16 -13.84
C ASP A 82 -1.86 7.26 -14.81
N ILE A 83 -2.02 8.49 -14.32
CA ILE A 83 -2.30 9.67 -15.15
C ILE A 83 -1.10 9.97 -16.04
N LEU A 84 0.11 9.96 -15.48
CA LEU A 84 1.34 10.19 -16.25
C LEU A 84 1.54 9.14 -17.35
N ALA A 85 1.29 7.86 -17.04
CA ALA A 85 1.39 6.77 -18.00
C ALA A 85 0.33 6.90 -19.12
N ARG A 86 -0.94 7.15 -18.74
CA ARG A 86 -2.04 7.35 -19.70
C ARG A 86 -1.77 8.51 -20.66
N ASP A 87 -1.22 9.61 -20.15
CA ASP A 87 -0.99 10.82 -20.92
C ASP A 87 0.36 10.83 -21.67
N GLY A 88 1.15 9.74 -21.61
CA GLY A 88 2.45 9.65 -22.26
C GLY A 88 3.52 10.56 -21.65
N ARG A 89 3.32 11.03 -20.42
CA ARG A 89 4.18 12.00 -19.71
C ARG A 89 5.34 11.29 -18.98
N TYR A 90 6.07 10.45 -19.69
CA TYR A 90 7.23 9.72 -19.21
C TYR A 90 8.26 9.55 -20.33
N ALA A 91 9.49 9.20 -20.00
CA ALA A 91 10.49 8.85 -20.99
C ALA A 91 10.18 7.46 -21.57
N ALA A 92 9.57 7.41 -22.75
CA ALA A 92 9.25 6.16 -23.43
C ALA A 92 10.51 5.53 -24.05
N VAL A 93 11.05 4.51 -23.38
CA VAL A 93 12.19 3.70 -23.85
C VAL A 93 11.78 2.24 -24.03
N PRO A 94 12.46 1.45 -24.88
CA PRO A 94 12.23 0.02 -24.97
C PRO A 94 12.34 -0.63 -23.59
N MET A 95 11.34 -1.41 -23.19
CA MET A 95 11.27 -1.97 -21.85
C MET A 95 10.76 -3.41 -21.86
N ILE A 96 11.24 -4.20 -20.91
CA ILE A 96 10.72 -5.52 -20.57
C ILE A 96 10.10 -5.42 -19.17
N ILE A 97 8.86 -5.91 -19.04
CA ILE A 97 8.12 -5.97 -17.78
C ILE A 97 7.59 -7.38 -17.56
N GLY A 98 7.69 -7.88 -16.34
CA GLY A 98 7.18 -9.19 -15.94
C GLY A 98 6.82 -9.23 -14.46
N ASN A 99 6.09 -10.27 -14.06
CA ASN A 99 5.69 -10.55 -12.69
C ASN A 99 5.99 -12.01 -12.37
N GLN A 100 6.11 -12.30 -11.08
CA GLN A 100 5.96 -13.65 -10.57
C GLN A 100 4.50 -14.08 -10.67
N GLU A 101 4.27 -15.38 -10.69
CA GLU A 101 2.91 -15.92 -10.83
C GLU A 101 2.02 -15.62 -9.62
N ASP A 102 2.60 -15.73 -8.43
CA ASP A 102 1.87 -15.73 -7.15
C ASP A 102 2.28 -14.53 -6.26
N GLU A 103 2.41 -13.33 -6.86
CA GLU A 103 2.91 -12.09 -6.18
C GLU A 103 2.25 -11.81 -4.84
N GLY A 104 0.93 -12.02 -4.74
CA GLY A 104 0.14 -11.67 -3.57
C GLY A 104 0.32 -12.60 -2.37
N THR A 105 0.87 -13.81 -2.57
CA THR A 105 0.83 -14.87 -1.54
C THR A 105 1.57 -14.48 -0.27
N LEU A 106 2.78 -13.90 -0.39
CA LEU A 106 3.55 -13.42 0.75
C LEU A 106 2.78 -12.35 1.54
N PHE A 107 2.14 -11.44 0.81
CA PHE A 107 1.49 -10.26 1.37
C PHE A 107 0.14 -10.57 2.02
N ALA A 108 -0.50 -11.67 1.65
CA ALA A 108 -1.74 -12.17 2.24
C ALA A 108 -1.53 -12.94 3.56
N LEU A 109 -0.30 -13.38 3.88
CA LEU A 109 -0.03 -14.18 5.10
C LEU A 109 -0.40 -13.45 6.41
N PHE A 110 -0.54 -12.12 6.36
CA PHE A 110 -0.69 -11.27 7.54
C PHE A 110 -2.14 -10.79 7.76
N GLN A 111 -3.11 -11.31 7.00
CA GLN A 111 -4.54 -10.94 7.07
C GLN A 111 -5.43 -12.15 7.42
N PRO A 112 -5.10 -13.00 8.41
CA PRO A 112 -5.90 -14.20 8.73
C PRO A 112 -7.31 -13.88 9.22
N THR A 113 -7.58 -12.63 9.59
CA THR A 113 -8.90 -12.15 10.03
C THR A 113 -9.78 -11.67 8.86
N VAL A 114 -9.24 -11.51 7.66
CA VAL A 114 -9.97 -11.11 6.44
C VAL A 114 -10.40 -12.37 5.69
N ALA A 115 -11.48 -12.99 6.16
CA ALA A 115 -11.92 -14.31 5.69
C ALA A 115 -13.19 -14.29 4.82
N THR A 116 -13.79 -13.13 4.62
CA THR A 116 -15.05 -12.98 3.87
C THR A 116 -14.99 -11.81 2.90
N THR A 117 -15.84 -11.83 1.87
CA THR A 117 -15.96 -10.73 0.90
C THR A 117 -16.23 -9.38 1.58
N SER A 118 -17.13 -9.34 2.58
CA SER A 118 -17.42 -8.08 3.29
C SER A 118 -16.19 -7.56 4.03
N GLN A 119 -15.49 -8.45 4.76
CA GLN A 119 -14.27 -8.06 5.47
C GLN A 119 -13.16 -7.61 4.53
N LEU A 120 -13.04 -8.22 3.33
CA LEU A 120 -12.10 -7.77 2.32
C LEU A 120 -12.46 -6.37 1.79
N VAL A 121 -13.75 -6.11 1.55
CA VAL A 121 -14.21 -4.78 1.15
C VAL A 121 -13.96 -3.75 2.26
N ASP A 122 -14.20 -4.09 3.53
CA ASP A 122 -13.86 -3.24 4.68
C ASP A 122 -12.36 -2.95 4.72
N TYR A 123 -11.53 -3.98 4.64
CA TYR A 123 -10.07 -3.88 4.64
C TYR A 123 -9.54 -2.96 3.52
N LEU A 124 -10.04 -3.12 2.30
CA LEU A 124 -9.67 -2.29 1.16
C LEU A 124 -10.15 -0.84 1.31
N SER A 125 -11.38 -0.65 1.80
CA SER A 125 -11.97 0.68 2.04
C SER A 125 -11.19 1.46 3.10
N ASP A 126 -10.84 0.79 4.19
CA ASP A 126 -10.28 1.45 5.38
C ASP A 126 -8.78 1.76 5.21
N LEU A 127 -8.03 0.91 4.51
CA LEU A 127 -6.56 1.01 4.45
C LEU A 127 -5.99 1.43 3.09
N TYR A 128 -6.65 1.05 1.99
CA TYR A 128 -6.10 1.17 0.62
C TYR A 128 -6.73 2.30 -0.18
N PHE A 129 -8.05 2.26 -0.34
CA PHE A 129 -8.74 3.00 -1.39
C PHE A 129 -9.78 3.97 -0.81
N HIS A 130 -9.30 5.01 -0.11
CA HIS A 130 -10.16 6.00 0.55
C HIS A 130 -11.11 6.76 -0.38
N ASN A 131 -10.81 6.78 -1.69
CA ASN A 131 -11.64 7.44 -2.71
C ASN A 131 -12.59 6.46 -3.45
N ALA A 132 -12.52 5.15 -3.20
CA ALA A 132 -13.40 4.18 -3.82
C ALA A 132 -14.71 4.05 -3.03
N SER A 133 -15.84 4.04 -3.73
CA SER A 133 -17.11 3.70 -3.09
C SER A 133 -17.13 2.21 -2.73
N ARG A 134 -17.92 1.86 -1.71
CA ARG A 134 -18.12 0.46 -1.34
C ARG A 134 -18.71 -0.37 -2.49
N ASP A 135 -19.53 0.23 -3.35
CA ASP A 135 -20.07 -0.45 -4.53
C ASP A 135 -18.98 -0.77 -5.56
N GLN A 136 -18.02 0.14 -5.77
CA GLN A 136 -16.85 -0.10 -6.62
C GLN A 136 -15.99 -1.23 -6.05
N LEU A 137 -15.75 -1.24 -4.73
CA LEU A 137 -14.98 -2.29 -4.07
C LEU A 137 -15.69 -3.64 -4.09
N ASN A 138 -17.00 -3.68 -3.87
CA ASN A 138 -17.80 -4.90 -4.02
C ASN A 138 -17.71 -5.42 -5.46
N THR A 139 -17.84 -4.53 -6.45
CA THR A 139 -17.71 -4.88 -7.87
C THR A 139 -16.34 -5.49 -8.14
N LEU A 140 -15.27 -4.84 -7.69
CA LEU A 140 -13.89 -5.35 -7.82
C LEU A 140 -13.73 -6.73 -7.17
N VAL A 141 -14.10 -6.89 -5.89
CA VAL A 141 -13.91 -8.17 -5.19
C VAL A 141 -14.75 -9.28 -5.83
N SER A 142 -15.93 -8.97 -6.35
CA SER A 142 -16.79 -9.97 -7.01
C SER A 142 -16.23 -10.52 -8.33
N THR A 143 -15.20 -9.90 -8.91
CA THR A 143 -14.52 -10.47 -10.09
C THR A 143 -13.63 -11.65 -9.76
N TYR A 144 -13.33 -11.88 -8.47
CA TYR A 144 -12.52 -13.00 -8.00
C TYR A 144 -13.42 -14.17 -7.58
N ASP A 145 -13.17 -15.34 -8.17
CA ASP A 145 -13.95 -16.54 -7.87
C ASP A 145 -13.61 -17.07 -6.47
N ARG A 146 -14.63 -17.38 -5.68
CA ARG A 146 -14.48 -17.80 -4.28
C ARG A 146 -14.08 -19.27 -4.10
N ARG A 147 -13.94 -20.03 -5.19
CA ARG A 147 -13.45 -21.41 -5.10
C ARG A 147 -11.97 -21.40 -4.74
N ILE A 148 -11.59 -22.17 -3.72
CA ILE A 148 -10.19 -22.36 -3.28
C ILE A 148 -9.24 -22.69 -4.46
N SER A 149 -9.72 -23.45 -5.46
CA SER A 149 -8.94 -23.83 -6.64
C SER A 149 -8.69 -22.70 -7.63
N SER A 150 -9.37 -21.57 -7.50
CA SER A 150 -9.21 -20.37 -8.34
C SER A 150 -8.19 -19.38 -7.77
N GLY A 151 -7.86 -19.50 -6.49
CA GLY A 151 -6.95 -18.60 -5.81
C GLY A 151 -5.45 -18.93 -5.92
N SER A 152 -4.64 -18.01 -5.41
CA SER A 152 -3.17 -18.08 -5.43
C SER A 152 -2.62 -18.73 -4.15
N PRO A 153 -1.74 -19.76 -4.18
CA PRO A 153 -0.92 -20.15 -5.33
C PRO A 153 -1.71 -20.83 -6.44
N PHE A 154 -1.60 -20.31 -7.66
CA PHE A 154 -2.38 -20.78 -8.79
C PHE A 154 -1.99 -22.21 -9.18
N ARG A 155 -2.93 -22.95 -9.80
CA ARG A 155 -2.74 -24.34 -10.26
C ARG A 155 -2.30 -25.35 -9.18
N THR A 156 -2.55 -25.04 -7.91
CA THR A 156 -2.31 -25.99 -6.80
C THR A 156 -3.60 -26.68 -6.32
N GLY A 157 -4.73 -26.42 -6.99
CA GLY A 157 -6.04 -26.97 -6.58
C GLY A 157 -6.40 -26.52 -5.17
N ILE A 158 -6.79 -27.47 -4.32
CA ILE A 158 -7.15 -27.21 -2.92
C ILE A 158 -5.97 -27.13 -1.96
N LEU A 159 -4.74 -27.31 -2.44
CA LEU A 159 -3.53 -27.25 -1.59
C LEU A 159 -3.15 -25.79 -1.29
N ASN A 160 -2.42 -25.60 -0.19
CA ASN A 160 -1.87 -24.31 0.27
C ASN A 160 -2.91 -23.25 0.68
N GLU A 161 -4.12 -23.66 1.07
CA GLU A 161 -5.07 -22.80 1.81
C GLU A 161 -4.59 -22.68 3.26
N ILE A 162 -3.90 -21.59 3.60
CA ILE A 162 -3.26 -21.42 4.92
C ILE A 162 -4.29 -21.10 6.02
N TYR A 163 -5.31 -20.32 5.66
CA TYR A 163 -6.49 -20.03 6.47
C TYR A 163 -7.67 -19.78 5.52
N PRO A 164 -8.94 -19.85 5.99
CA PRO A 164 -10.11 -19.63 5.14
C PRO A 164 -10.10 -18.26 4.45
N GLY A 165 -10.08 -18.25 3.12
CA GLY A 165 -10.03 -17.02 2.32
C GLY A 165 -8.62 -16.51 2.03
N PHE A 166 -7.59 -17.32 2.32
CA PHE A 166 -6.21 -17.03 1.90
C PHE A 166 -6.07 -17.10 0.37
N LYS A 167 -6.79 -18.02 -0.27
CA LYS A 167 -6.82 -18.20 -1.74
C LYS A 167 -8.13 -17.71 -2.34
#